data_AF-A0AA37RUD5-F1
#
_entry.id   AF-A0AA37RUD5-F1
#
_cell.length_a   1.000
_cell.length_b   1.000
_cell.length_c   1.000
_cell.angle_alpha   90.00
_cell.angle_beta   90.00
_cell.angle_gamma   90.00
#
_symmetry.space_group_name_H-M   'P 1'
#
loop_
_entity.id
_entity.type
_entity.pdbx_description
1 polymer ?
#
loop_
_entity_poly.entity_id
_entity_poly.type
_entity_poly.pdbx_seq_one_letter_code
_entity_poly.pdbx_strand_id
1 'polypeptide(L)'
;MAHPIPIALLIDSTDRTVPITVQQRSRLAPADSMSLIAPIELSRVFLPVSPFPGVAGVANQTEAWDHPGPTRNPQFTDGSQANEQMTEYTAGTSFAYQLTGFTNMLSKLAVGVRGEWTFTPDGNGTLIRWSYEFKPLPGRRWIIARPFKPLWRRYMAAALARSVDTSESDFASSAPRG
;
A
#
# COMPACT_ATOMS: atom_id res chain seq x y z
N MET A 1 -6.65 27.13 17.50
CA MET A 1 -7.07 26.06 16.57
C MET A 1 -5.97 25.93 15.53
N ALA A 2 -5.18 24.85 15.57
CA ALA A 2 -4.18 24.61 14.53
C ALA A 2 -4.93 24.25 13.24
N HIS A 3 -4.70 24.99 12.16
CA HIS A 3 -5.18 24.57 10.85
C HIS A 3 -4.45 23.29 10.45
N PRO A 4 -5.14 22.23 10.00
CA PRO A 4 -4.46 21.07 9.45
C PRO A 4 -3.61 21.53 8.25
N ILE A 5 -2.32 21.24 8.30
CA ILE A 5 -1.41 21.54 7.18
C ILE A 5 -1.89 20.70 5.99
N PRO A 6 -2.17 21.30 4.82
CA PRO A 6 -2.62 20.55 3.66
C PRO A 6 -1.57 19.54 3.24
N ILE A 7 -1.99 18.29 3.03
CA ILE A 7 -1.11 17.21 2.58
C ILE A 7 -0.75 17.48 1.12
N ALA A 8 0.54 17.69 0.84
CA ALA A 8 1.02 17.84 -0.52
C ALA A 8 1.00 16.49 -1.23
N LEU A 9 0.15 16.37 -2.26
CA LEU A 9 0.04 15.16 -3.05
C LEU A 9 1.26 15.00 -3.97
N LEU A 10 1.81 13.79 -4.01
CA LEU A 10 2.95 13.43 -4.86
C LEU A 10 2.64 13.58 -6.36
N ILE A 11 1.41 13.26 -6.76
CA ILE A 11 0.97 13.12 -8.16
C ILE A 11 -0.16 14.11 -8.42
N ASP A 12 -0.07 14.82 -9.53
CA ASP A 12 -1.14 15.67 -10.05
C ASP A 12 -1.54 15.27 -11.48
N SER A 13 -2.58 15.92 -12.03
CA SER A 13 -3.16 15.59 -13.34
C SER A 13 -2.19 15.77 -14.53
N THR A 14 -1.07 16.46 -14.35
CA THR A 14 -0.07 16.70 -15.40
C THR A 14 1.01 15.62 -15.45
N ASP A 15 1.11 14.79 -14.41
CA ASP A 15 2.13 13.74 -14.31
C ASP A 15 1.88 12.58 -15.28
N ARG A 16 2.96 12.10 -15.91
CA ARG A 16 2.93 10.91 -16.77
C ARG A 16 3.27 9.66 -15.97
N THR A 17 2.28 9.16 -15.26
CA THR A 17 2.44 8.03 -14.33
C THR A 17 2.46 6.67 -15.01
N VAL A 18 2.74 5.63 -14.22
CA VAL A 18 2.59 4.22 -14.58
C VAL A 18 1.82 3.49 -13.47
N PRO A 19 0.54 3.17 -13.68
CA PRO A 19 -0.23 2.38 -12.73
C PRO A 19 0.04 0.88 -12.89
N ILE A 20 0.13 0.21 -11.75
CA ILE A 20 0.18 -1.24 -11.62
C ILE A 20 -0.87 -1.64 -10.61
N THR A 21 -1.86 -2.41 -11.05
CA THR A 21 -3.02 -2.77 -10.24
C THR A 21 -3.10 -4.28 -10.10
N VAL A 22 -3.44 -4.74 -8.89
CA VAL A 22 -3.81 -6.12 -8.58
C VAL A 22 -5.13 -6.12 -7.84
N GLN A 23 -5.81 -7.27 -7.84
CA GLN A 23 -7.08 -7.43 -7.15
C GLN A 23 -7.20 -8.84 -6.57
N GLN A 24 -7.95 -8.96 -5.49
CA GLN A 24 -8.22 -10.21 -4.79
C GLN A 24 -9.58 -10.12 -4.10
N ARG A 25 -10.29 -11.24 -4.02
CA ARG A 25 -11.55 -11.33 -3.26
C ARG A 25 -11.28 -11.77 -1.83
N SER A 26 -12.04 -11.20 -0.90
CA SER A 26 -12.12 -11.59 0.50
C SER A 26 -13.54 -12.04 0.82
N ARG A 27 -13.69 -12.97 1.76
CA ARG A 27 -15.00 -13.36 2.33
C ARG A 27 -15.54 -12.36 3.35
N LEU A 28 -14.74 -11.39 3.77
CA LEU A 28 -15.16 -10.34 4.71
C LEU A 28 -15.91 -9.21 4.00
N ALA A 29 -16.76 -8.51 4.75
CA ALA A 29 -17.42 -7.29 4.27
C ALA A 29 -16.39 -6.16 4.06
N PRO A 30 -16.72 -5.09 3.29
CA PRO A 30 -15.76 -4.04 2.95
C PRO A 30 -15.19 -3.32 4.17
N ALA A 31 -16.04 -3.01 5.15
CA ALA A 31 -15.65 -2.35 6.40
C ALA A 31 -14.67 -3.20 7.21
N ASP A 32 -14.95 -4.49 7.38
CA ASP A 32 -14.10 -5.42 8.14
C ASP A 32 -12.76 -5.68 7.41
N SER A 33 -12.80 -5.84 6.09
CA SER A 33 -11.59 -5.98 5.27
C SER A 33 -10.68 -4.77 5.44
N MET A 34 -11.24 -3.56 5.32
CA MET A 34 -10.47 -2.32 5.39
C MET A 34 -9.91 -2.06 6.78
N SER A 35 -10.71 -2.27 7.85
CA SER A 35 -10.27 -2.02 9.23
C SER A 35 -9.13 -2.95 9.67
N LEU A 36 -9.03 -4.14 9.08
CA LEU A 36 -7.93 -5.09 9.33
C LEU A 36 -6.74 -4.87 8.39
N ILE A 37 -6.97 -4.48 7.13
CA ILE A 37 -5.89 -4.31 6.14
C ILE A 37 -5.19 -2.96 6.29
N ALA A 38 -5.89 -1.87 6.62
CA ALA A 38 -5.26 -0.55 6.71
C ALA A 38 -4.14 -0.48 7.77
N PRO A 39 -4.34 -0.95 9.03
CA PRO A 39 -3.29 -0.94 10.05
C PRO A 39 -2.44 -2.22 10.03
N ILE A 40 -2.49 -3.03 8.97
CA ILE A 40 -1.82 -4.34 8.96
C ILE A 40 -0.31 -4.21 9.18
N GLU A 41 0.23 -5.12 10.00
CA GLU A 41 1.67 -5.22 10.22
C GLU A 41 2.38 -5.55 8.91
N LEU A 42 3.09 -4.57 8.35
CA LEU A 42 3.68 -4.68 7.01
C LEU A 42 4.64 -5.87 6.88
N SER A 43 5.37 -6.20 7.95
CA SER A 43 6.33 -7.32 7.96
C SER A 43 5.66 -8.69 7.84
N ARG A 44 4.37 -8.83 8.20
CA ARG A 44 3.61 -10.08 8.02
C ARG A 44 3.28 -10.34 6.55
N VAL A 45 3.00 -9.29 5.77
CA VAL A 45 2.40 -9.42 4.44
C VAL A 45 3.34 -9.05 3.29
N PHE A 46 4.33 -8.20 3.53
CA PHE A 46 5.34 -7.81 2.54
C PHE A 46 6.64 -8.61 2.72
N LEU A 47 6.61 -9.92 2.50
CA LEU A 47 7.83 -10.76 2.47
C LEU A 47 8.55 -10.66 1.11
N PRO A 48 9.87 -10.96 1.04
CA PRO A 48 10.67 -10.86 -0.18
C PRO A 48 10.10 -11.67 -1.35
N VAL A 49 10.07 -11.07 -2.53
CA VAL A 49 9.81 -11.77 -3.81
C VAL A 49 10.86 -11.29 -4.80
N SER A 50 11.78 -12.19 -5.16
CA SER A 50 12.96 -11.83 -5.97
C SER A 50 12.58 -11.05 -7.24
N PRO A 51 13.22 -9.90 -7.52
CA PRO A 51 14.41 -9.35 -6.85
C PRO A 51 14.12 -8.33 -5.73
N PHE A 52 12.86 -8.17 -5.30
CA PHE A 52 12.47 -7.12 -4.33
C PHE A 52 12.60 -7.59 -2.89
N PRO A 53 13.10 -6.73 -1.98
CA PRO A 53 13.15 -7.03 -0.56
C PRO A 53 11.73 -7.11 0.02
N GLY A 54 11.62 -7.69 1.21
CA GLY A 54 10.43 -7.55 2.03
C GLY A 54 10.50 -6.31 2.91
N VAL A 55 9.50 -6.13 3.76
CA VAL A 55 9.48 -5.16 4.86
C VAL A 55 9.87 -5.90 6.14
N ALA A 56 10.89 -5.41 6.83
CA ALA A 56 11.33 -5.91 8.13
C ALA A 56 10.53 -5.30 9.28
N GLY A 57 10.02 -4.08 9.10
CA GLY A 57 9.20 -3.39 10.09
C GLY A 57 8.91 -1.95 9.70
N VAL A 58 8.43 -1.18 10.68
CA VAL A 58 8.11 0.23 10.54
C VAL A 58 8.82 1.01 11.65
N ALA A 59 9.40 2.16 11.31
CA ALA A 59 9.95 3.12 12.26
C ALA A 59 9.17 4.44 12.20
N ASN A 60 9.29 5.26 13.25
CA ASN A 60 8.78 6.64 13.32
C ASN A 60 7.30 6.81 12.95
N GLN A 61 6.45 5.84 13.30
CA GLN A 61 5.01 6.01 13.11
C GLN A 61 4.48 7.06 14.08
N THR A 62 3.85 8.10 13.55
CA THR A 62 3.38 9.23 14.36
C THR A 62 2.07 8.93 15.09
N GLU A 63 1.12 8.29 14.41
CA GLU A 63 -0.27 8.13 14.83
C GLU A 63 -0.87 6.81 14.32
N ALA A 64 -2.14 6.53 14.68
CA ALA A 64 -2.89 5.41 14.14
C ALA A 64 -3.13 5.55 12.63
N TRP A 65 -3.18 4.43 11.91
CA TRP A 65 -3.26 4.41 10.44
C TRP A 65 -4.72 4.39 9.94
N ASP A 66 -5.56 5.28 10.48
CA ASP A 66 -7.02 5.30 10.31
C ASP A 66 -7.61 6.68 9.92
N HIS A 67 -6.76 7.64 9.59
CA HIS A 67 -7.13 8.97 9.10
C HIS A 67 -6.01 9.56 8.23
N PRO A 68 -6.25 10.59 7.41
CA PRO A 68 -5.20 11.28 6.64
C PRO A 68 -4.24 12.07 7.54
N GLY A 69 -2.94 12.08 7.21
CA GLY A 69 -1.91 12.81 7.96
C GLY A 69 -0.77 11.96 8.51
N PRO A 70 -1.04 10.83 9.20
CA PRO A 70 -0.05 9.94 9.79
C PRO A 70 1.10 9.63 8.85
N THR A 71 2.32 9.60 9.41
CA THR A 71 3.54 9.24 8.68
C THR A 71 4.24 8.09 9.36
N ARG A 72 4.99 7.31 8.57
CA ARG A 72 5.86 6.25 9.07
C ARG A 72 6.99 5.94 8.08
N ASN A 73 7.98 5.18 8.51
CA ASN A 73 9.12 4.76 7.70
C ASN A 73 9.18 3.24 7.57
N PRO A 74 8.67 2.64 6.47
CA PRO A 74 8.91 1.24 6.18
C PRO A 74 10.41 0.95 6.08
N GLN A 75 10.87 -0.05 6.84
CA GLN A 75 12.24 -0.55 6.84
C GLN A 75 12.26 -1.85 6.04
N PHE A 76 13.06 -1.92 4.98
CA PHE A 76 13.12 -3.08 4.10
C PHE A 76 14.18 -4.09 4.57
N THR A 77 14.03 -5.35 4.17
CA THR A 77 14.94 -6.45 4.59
C THR A 77 16.36 -6.34 4.04
N ASP A 78 16.59 -5.47 3.05
CA ASP A 78 17.93 -5.15 2.51
C ASP A 78 18.59 -3.95 3.22
N GLY A 79 17.98 -3.45 4.31
CA GLY A 79 18.45 -2.29 5.07
C GLY A 79 18.08 -0.94 4.46
N SER A 80 17.37 -0.92 3.32
CA SER A 80 16.84 0.31 2.74
C SER A 80 15.52 0.74 3.41
N GLN A 81 15.03 1.94 3.09
CA GLN A 81 13.80 2.48 3.66
C GLN A 81 13.04 3.38 2.66
N ALA A 82 11.86 3.81 3.09
CA ALA A 82 11.07 4.87 2.46
C ALA A 82 10.38 5.76 3.50
N ASN A 83 9.85 6.90 3.06
CA ASN A 83 8.91 7.72 3.83
C ASN A 83 7.51 7.44 3.32
N GLU A 84 6.58 7.08 4.20
CA GLU A 84 5.18 6.84 3.87
C GLU A 84 4.27 7.81 4.63
N GLN A 85 3.27 8.36 3.93
CA GLN A 85 2.27 9.25 4.52
C GLN A 85 0.87 8.84 4.06
N MET A 86 -0.07 8.73 5.01
CA MET A 86 -1.49 8.54 4.71
C MET A 86 -2.07 9.84 4.14
N THR A 87 -2.66 9.77 2.95
CA THR A 87 -3.20 10.92 2.22
C THR A 87 -4.72 10.97 2.22
N GLU A 88 -5.37 9.81 2.26
CA GLU A 88 -6.84 9.67 2.21
C GLU A 88 -7.29 8.47 3.03
N TYR A 89 -8.45 8.59 3.65
CA TYR A 89 -9.08 7.49 4.38
C TYR A 89 -10.60 7.69 4.39
N THR A 90 -11.33 6.77 3.75
CA THR A 90 -12.79 6.72 3.75
C THR A 90 -13.20 5.34 4.25
N ALA A 91 -13.64 5.29 5.51
CA ALA A 91 -13.94 4.03 6.21
C ALA A 91 -14.82 3.08 5.38
N GLY A 92 -14.40 1.82 5.30
CA GLY A 92 -15.04 0.75 4.54
C GLY A 92 -15.08 0.91 3.02
N THR A 93 -14.44 1.94 2.47
CA THR A 93 -14.47 2.23 1.02
C THR A 93 -13.07 2.26 0.43
N SER A 94 -12.18 3.09 0.95
CA SER A 94 -10.84 3.26 0.39
C SER A 94 -9.88 3.94 1.35
N PHE A 95 -8.58 3.71 1.13
CA PHE A 95 -7.53 4.54 1.70
C PHE A 95 -6.39 4.68 0.70
N ALA A 96 -5.63 5.76 0.83
CA ALA A 96 -4.49 6.00 -0.02
C ALA A 96 -3.34 6.64 0.72
N TYR A 97 -2.13 6.32 0.29
CA TYR A 97 -0.88 6.79 0.86
C TYR A 97 0.12 7.10 -0.24
N GLN A 98 1.18 7.81 0.10
CA GLN A 98 2.29 8.06 -0.80
C GLN A 98 3.59 7.59 -0.17
N LEU A 99 4.44 6.93 -0.97
CA LEU A 99 5.83 6.66 -0.60
C LEU A 99 6.78 7.54 -1.40
N THR A 100 7.73 8.13 -0.69
CA THR A 100 8.81 8.95 -1.24
C THR A 100 10.13 8.62 -0.53
N GLY A 101 11.23 9.25 -0.96
CA GLY A 101 12.51 9.13 -0.23
C GLY A 101 13.06 7.71 -0.18
N PHE A 102 12.81 6.91 -1.22
CA PHE A 102 13.37 5.55 -1.33
C PHE A 102 14.89 5.60 -1.23
N THR A 103 15.50 4.63 -0.54
CA THR A 103 16.96 4.48 -0.48
C THR A 103 17.49 3.25 -1.24
N ASN A 104 16.61 2.49 -1.90
CA ASN A 104 16.95 1.33 -2.75
C ASN A 104 16.88 1.64 -4.25
N MET A 105 16.81 0.60 -5.09
CA MET A 105 16.73 0.73 -6.55
C MET A 105 15.55 1.58 -7.04
N LEU A 106 14.46 1.70 -6.27
CA LEU A 106 13.30 2.52 -6.64
C LEU A 106 13.66 4.01 -6.72
N SER A 107 14.64 4.47 -5.92
CA SER A 107 15.16 5.83 -5.97
C SER A 107 15.75 6.22 -7.33
N LYS A 108 16.18 5.22 -8.13
CA LYS A 108 16.74 5.41 -9.47
C LYS A 108 15.68 5.34 -10.57
N LEU A 109 14.43 4.99 -10.22
CA LEU A 109 13.34 4.78 -11.16
C LEU A 109 12.21 5.79 -10.99
N ALA A 110 11.85 6.14 -9.76
CA ALA A 110 10.68 6.93 -9.43
C ALA A 110 10.97 7.98 -8.37
N VAL A 111 10.31 9.13 -8.49
CA VAL A 111 10.26 10.16 -7.44
C VAL A 111 9.51 9.62 -6.22
N GLY A 112 8.46 8.85 -6.47
CA GLY A 112 7.59 8.27 -5.48
C GLY A 112 6.55 7.35 -6.09
N VAL A 113 5.70 6.78 -5.25
CA VAL A 113 4.50 6.03 -5.65
C VAL A 113 3.32 6.47 -4.81
N ARG A 114 2.13 6.55 -5.41
CA ARG A 114 0.87 6.61 -4.69
C ARG A 114 0.27 5.21 -4.62
N GLY A 115 0.00 4.72 -3.41
CA GLY A 115 -0.70 3.49 -3.17
C GLY A 115 -2.16 3.76 -2.85
N GLU A 116 -3.08 3.15 -3.57
CA GLU A 116 -4.53 3.26 -3.33
C GLU A 116 -5.15 1.88 -3.18
N TRP A 117 -5.93 1.71 -2.13
CA TRP A 117 -6.74 0.53 -1.86
C TRP A 117 -8.22 0.89 -1.96
N THR A 118 -8.99 0.07 -2.67
CA THR A 118 -10.45 0.19 -2.74
C THR A 118 -11.12 -1.11 -2.36
N PHE A 119 -12.20 -1.02 -1.59
CA PHE A 119 -12.98 -2.11 -1.05
C PHE A 119 -14.41 -1.99 -1.58
N THR A 120 -14.79 -2.83 -2.52
CA THR A 120 -16.13 -2.78 -3.13
C THR A 120 -16.92 -4.04 -2.79
N PRO A 121 -18.23 -3.93 -2.44
CA PRO A 121 -19.06 -5.10 -2.20
C PRO A 121 -19.02 -6.11 -3.35
N ASP A 122 -18.90 -7.40 -3.02
CA ASP A 122 -18.99 -8.51 -3.97
C ASP A 122 -19.74 -9.69 -3.32
N GLY A 123 -21.07 -9.67 -3.46
CA GLY A 123 -21.96 -10.53 -2.69
C GLY A 123 -21.89 -10.24 -1.19
N ASN A 124 -21.64 -11.28 -0.38
CA ASN A 124 -21.40 -11.14 1.06
C ASN A 124 -19.94 -10.77 1.39
N GLY A 125 -19.06 -10.77 0.39
CA GLY A 125 -17.64 -10.47 0.54
C GLY A 125 -17.26 -9.13 -0.07
N THR A 126 -15.97 -9.01 -0.40
CA THR A 126 -15.39 -7.77 -0.94
C THR A 126 -14.42 -8.07 -2.07
N LEU A 127 -14.52 -7.31 -3.15
CA LEU A 127 -13.45 -7.19 -4.14
C LEU A 127 -12.50 -6.09 -3.68
N ILE A 128 -11.27 -6.49 -3.37
CA ILE A 128 -10.20 -5.59 -2.96
C ILE A 128 -9.34 -5.32 -4.18
N ARG A 129 -9.14 -4.04 -4.50
CA ARG A 129 -8.24 -3.60 -5.57
C ARG A 129 -7.17 -2.72 -4.97
N TRP A 130 -5.93 -3.00 -5.33
CA TRP A 130 -4.78 -2.23 -4.89
C TRP A 130 -3.97 -1.76 -6.10
N SER A 131 -3.78 -0.44 -6.20
CA SER A 131 -3.05 0.21 -7.27
C SER A 131 -1.81 0.91 -6.73
N TYR A 132 -0.65 0.64 -7.32
CA TYR A 132 0.55 1.47 -7.19
C TYR A 132 0.72 2.31 -8.45
N GLU A 133 0.56 3.61 -8.28
CA GLU A 133 0.78 4.61 -9.32
C GLU A 133 2.17 5.23 -9.14
N PHE A 134 3.09 4.82 -10.00
CA PHE A 134 4.47 5.33 -9.97
C PHE A 134 4.55 6.69 -10.65
N LYS A 135 5.24 7.64 -10.01
CA LYS A 135 5.73 8.88 -10.62
C LYS A 135 7.17 8.67 -11.09
N PRO A 136 7.40 8.35 -12.38
CA PRO A 136 8.72 7.98 -12.86
C PRO A 136 9.67 9.19 -12.84
N LEU A 137 10.95 8.94 -12.65
CA LEU A 137 11.98 9.93 -12.96
C LEU A 137 12.02 10.21 -14.47
N PRO A 138 12.51 11.40 -14.89
CA PRO A 138 12.66 11.74 -16.31
C PRO A 138 13.38 10.63 -17.10
N GLY A 139 12.79 10.20 -18.21
CA GLY A 139 13.33 9.13 -19.06
C GLY A 139 13.21 7.69 -18.52
N ARG A 140 12.72 7.47 -17.29
CA ARG A 140 12.60 6.13 -16.67
C ARG A 140 11.24 5.47 -16.84
N ARG A 141 10.24 6.20 -17.33
CA ARG A 141 8.87 5.70 -17.52
C ARG A 141 8.80 4.38 -18.29
N TRP A 142 9.57 4.23 -19.38
CA TRP A 142 9.53 3.01 -20.19
C TRP A 142 10.07 1.78 -19.45
N ILE A 143 11.03 1.97 -18.54
CA ILE A 143 11.59 0.90 -17.70
C ILE A 143 10.52 0.43 -16.72
N ILE A 144 9.83 1.37 -16.07
CA ILE A 144 8.72 1.06 -15.15
C ILE A 144 7.59 0.35 -15.91
N ALA A 145 7.20 0.88 -17.07
CA ALA A 145 6.05 0.39 -17.83
C ALA A 145 6.27 -0.98 -18.50
N ARG A 146 7.51 -1.40 -18.74
CA ARG A 146 7.83 -2.64 -19.48
C ARG A 146 8.47 -3.72 -18.60
N PRO A 147 9.80 -3.78 -18.39
CA PRO A 147 10.40 -4.91 -17.67
C PRO A 147 10.07 -4.92 -16.18
N PHE A 148 9.88 -3.76 -15.57
CA PHE A 148 9.63 -3.65 -14.13
C PHE A 148 8.19 -4.01 -13.76
N LYS A 149 7.20 -3.55 -14.53
CA LYS A 149 5.77 -3.78 -14.27
C LYS A 149 5.38 -5.24 -13.96
N PRO A 150 5.79 -6.26 -14.74
CA PRO A 150 5.40 -7.64 -14.45
C PRO A 150 6.05 -8.17 -13.18
N LEU A 151 7.31 -7.80 -12.88
CA LEU A 151 7.99 -8.19 -11.65
C LEU A 151 7.29 -7.57 -10.43
N TRP A 152 7.01 -6.27 -10.51
CA TRP A 152 6.33 -5.55 -9.44
C TRP A 152 4.90 -6.05 -9.21
N ARG A 153 4.17 -6.36 -10.28
CA ARG A 153 2.83 -6.96 -10.18
C ARG A 153 2.84 -8.30 -9.45
N ARG A 154 3.88 -9.13 -9.64
CA ARG A 154 4.03 -10.40 -8.89
C ARG A 154 4.25 -10.15 -7.39
N TYR A 155 5.10 -9.18 -7.05
CA TYR A 155 5.30 -8.75 -5.67
C TYR A 155 4.00 -8.26 -5.04
N MET A 156 3.29 -7.35 -5.71
CA MET A 156 1.99 -6.82 -5.25
C MET A 156 0.94 -7.93 -5.10
N ALA A 157 0.81 -8.83 -6.06
CA ALA A 157 -0.17 -9.92 -6.00
C ALA A 157 0.10 -10.84 -4.80
N ALA A 158 1.37 -11.16 -4.53
CA ALA A 158 1.75 -11.99 -3.40
C ALA A 158 1.47 -11.28 -2.06
N ALA A 159 1.75 -9.98 -1.96
CA ALA A 159 1.45 -9.20 -0.75
C ALA A 159 -0.07 -9.07 -0.52
N LEU A 160 -0.83 -8.78 -1.58
CA LEU A 160 -2.29 -8.69 -1.51
C LEU A 160 -2.93 -10.00 -1.05
N ALA A 161 -2.50 -11.14 -1.60
CA ALA A 161 -2.99 -12.45 -1.17
C ALA A 161 -2.76 -12.65 0.34
N ARG A 162 -1.55 -12.36 0.84
CA ARG A 162 -1.24 -12.47 2.27
C ARG A 162 -2.01 -11.48 3.14
N SER A 163 -2.28 -10.27 2.67
CA SER A 163 -3.13 -9.30 3.36
C SER A 163 -4.57 -9.80 3.51
N VAL A 164 -5.11 -10.46 2.48
CA VAL A 164 -6.44 -11.08 2.54
C VAL A 164 -6.43 -12.26 3.51
N ASP A 165 -5.50 -13.21 3.35
CA ASP A 165 -5.42 -14.39 4.21
C ASP A 165 -5.23 -14.01 5.69
N THR A 166 -4.40 -13.00 5.94
CA THR A 166 -4.14 -12.48 7.29
C THR A 166 -5.37 -11.82 7.89
N SER A 167 -6.04 -10.93 7.16
CA SER A 167 -7.24 -10.26 7.67
C SER A 167 -8.38 -11.26 7.94
N GLU A 168 -8.56 -12.23 7.06
CA GLU A 168 -9.53 -13.31 7.25
C GLU A 168 -9.25 -14.19 8.47
N SER A 169 -7.97 -14.45 8.78
CA SER A 169 -7.54 -15.23 9.94
C SER A 169 -7.69 -14.45 11.25
N ASP A 170 -7.31 -13.17 11.24
CA ASP A 170 -7.40 -12.28 12.39
C ASP A 170 -8.88 -12.04 12.74
N PHE A 171 -9.75 -11.86 11.73
CA PHE A 171 -11.20 -11.76 11.92
C PHE A 171 -11.78 -13.02 12.59
N ALA A 172 -11.45 -14.21 12.09
CA ALA A 172 -11.93 -15.47 12.65
C ALA A 172 -11.47 -15.69 14.10
N SER A 173 -10.28 -15.19 14.46
CA SER A 173 -9.73 -15.29 15.82
C SER A 173 -10.39 -14.32 16.81
N SER A 174 -10.97 -13.23 16.30
CA SER A 174 -11.64 -12.19 17.10
C SER A 174 -13.12 -12.46 17.37
N ALA A 175 -13.74 -13.40 16.63
CA ALA A 175 -15.11 -13.79 16.84
C ALA A 175 -15.26 -14.54 18.18
N PRO A 176 -16.28 -14.24 19.01
CA PRO A 176 -16.50 -14.96 20.26
C PRO A 176 -16.69 -16.45 19.97
N ARG A 177 -15.88 -17.29 20.62
CA ARG A 177 -16.13 -18.73 20.66
C ARG A 177 -17.43 -18.95 21.43
N GLY A 178 -18.47 -19.38 20.71
CA GLY A 178 -19.76 -19.74 21.29
C GLY A 178 -19.65 -20.86 22.32
#